data_AF-A0A7S2NW69-F1
#
_entry.id   AF-A0A7S2NW69-F1
#
_cell.length_a   1.000
_cell.length_b   1.000
_cell.length_c   1.000
_cell.angle_alpha   90.00
_cell.angle_beta   90.00
_cell.angle_gamma   90.00
#
_symmetry.space_group_name_H-M   'P 1'
#
loop_
_entity.id
_entity.type
_entity.pdbx_description
1 polymer ?
#
loop_
_entity_poly.entity_id
_entity_poly.type
_entity_poly.pdbx_seq_one_letter_code
_entity_poly.pdbx_strand_id
1 'polypeptide(L)'
;SRQAFSLFDWTPTRNPCQSAPPMMLLIRLFLGLAFAAASPAGSQPWGKLKALRGSSQACERSPLPLIFDNDANYDDMLAFLYVAKSPVFDLKAVTLSAIGYATPQGGAPSMAAIAGLVGRPEVPIAFGHWRSLSPLAGFPLKWRIQRDAFIEEMYAARYSGGGNGTVLEMTSASISGLLAPELILKVLRESPCPVGVLSTGGATNLAVAFAKDPSVVRNLKAVYMMGTAYGVAGTNNVYDWQLRFNGKWGACAELGSTALTLGDELTDARPGCLGVNMTTQGNTEWNVFLDAFAWRSVMSRLKGSPASVRVVAANASLNMAVTPSTFFNHANALADPRLRHFTAELARRFLGAGEARWWDAEAAVVMAEAVAGVGAEGVCANWARGRRTSVSMVWRSALGDGELNPYGSVYDDPQADAPAVDYCLYSNLDRMWGAYWPVVNSPERMLEAASPVANGQAIFE
;
A
#
# COMPACT_ATOMS: atom_id res chain seq x y z
N SER A 1 -25.75 -16.05 42.54
CA SER A 1 -26.82 -15.04 42.60
C SER A 1 -27.05 -14.51 41.19
N ARG A 2 -28.28 -14.68 40.67
CA ARG A 2 -28.72 -14.24 39.33
C ARG A 2 -29.06 -12.75 39.34
N GLN A 3 -28.76 -12.05 38.24
CA GLN A 3 -29.46 -10.89 37.66
C GLN A 3 -28.69 -10.54 36.36
N ALA A 4 -29.07 -10.97 35.15
CA ALA A 4 -30.27 -10.71 34.33
C ALA A 4 -30.45 -9.22 33.97
N PHE A 5 -30.03 -8.84 32.76
CA PHE A 5 -30.61 -7.71 32.02
C PHE A 5 -30.81 -8.08 30.54
N SER A 6 -31.92 -7.56 30.02
CA SER A 6 -32.75 -8.04 28.93
C SER A 6 -32.32 -7.55 27.55
N LEU A 7 -32.52 -8.44 26.57
CA LEU A 7 -32.56 -8.20 25.13
C LEU A 7 -33.65 -7.19 24.74
N PHE A 8 -33.40 -6.43 23.66
CA PHE A 8 -34.43 -5.83 22.84
C PHE A 8 -34.23 -6.27 21.38
N ASP A 9 -35.21 -7.03 20.90
CA ASP A 9 -35.41 -7.43 19.51
C ASP A 9 -35.81 -6.23 18.64
N TRP A 10 -35.30 -6.20 17.41
CA TRP A 10 -35.82 -5.34 16.35
C TRP A 10 -36.15 -6.21 15.13
N THR A 11 -37.43 -6.32 14.82
CA THR A 11 -37.93 -6.90 13.56
C THR A 11 -38.53 -5.81 12.66
N PRO A 12 -38.41 -5.92 11.33
CA PRO A 12 -38.77 -4.86 10.39
C PRO A 12 -40.24 -4.98 9.97
N THR A 13 -40.93 -3.85 9.77
CA THR A 13 -42.27 -3.80 9.19
C THR A 13 -42.30 -3.05 7.85
N ARG A 14 -43.17 -3.56 6.97
CA ARG A 14 -43.34 -3.29 5.54
C ARG A 14 -44.12 -2.00 5.27
N ASN A 15 -43.91 -1.45 4.06
CA ASN A 15 -44.82 -0.55 3.32
C ASN A 15 -46.25 -1.11 3.22
N PRO A 16 -47.29 -0.27 3.01
CA PRO A 16 -47.80 -0.09 1.63
C PRO A 16 -48.58 1.22 1.29
N CYS A 17 -48.81 1.43 -0.04
CA CYS A 17 -49.91 2.17 -0.70
C CYS A 17 -49.86 3.73 -0.74
N GLN A 18 -50.31 4.48 -1.76
CA GLN A 18 -50.93 4.26 -3.08
C GLN A 18 -51.13 5.62 -3.81
N SER A 19 -51.15 5.59 -5.15
CA SER A 19 -51.89 6.41 -6.15
C SER A 19 -51.77 7.96 -6.26
N ALA A 20 -51.43 8.40 -7.48
CA ALA A 20 -51.56 9.75 -8.09
C ALA A 20 -53.05 10.10 -8.46
N PRO A 21 -53.44 11.23 -9.14
CA PRO A 21 -52.94 11.67 -10.48
C PRO A 21 -53.08 13.23 -10.75
N PRO A 22 -53.26 13.78 -11.99
CA PRO A 22 -52.31 14.74 -12.61
C PRO A 22 -52.95 16.09 -13.05
N MET A 23 -52.15 17.07 -13.53
CA MET A 23 -52.71 18.13 -14.40
C MET A 23 -51.73 18.72 -15.44
N MET A 24 -52.29 18.91 -16.63
CA MET A 24 -51.79 19.29 -17.96
C MET A 24 -50.91 20.56 -18.09
N LEU A 25 -49.88 20.41 -18.95
CA LEU A 25 -49.65 21.08 -20.24
C LEU A 25 -50.05 22.57 -20.41
N LEU A 26 -49.09 23.42 -20.82
CA LEU A 26 -49.32 24.44 -21.85
C LEU A 26 -48.01 24.89 -22.53
N ILE A 27 -48.02 24.72 -23.85
CA ILE A 27 -47.06 25.17 -24.86
C ILE A 27 -47.33 26.64 -25.20
N ARG A 28 -46.29 27.48 -25.38
CA ARG A 28 -46.29 28.56 -26.39
C ARG A 28 -44.88 28.80 -26.96
N LEU A 29 -44.78 28.65 -28.29
CA LEU A 29 -43.75 29.21 -29.17
C LEU A 29 -43.79 30.75 -29.16
N PHE A 30 -42.68 31.42 -29.48
CA PHE A 30 -42.49 32.12 -30.77
C PHE A 30 -41.17 32.92 -30.88
N LEU A 31 -40.68 32.93 -32.13
CA LEU A 31 -39.88 33.95 -32.85
C LEU A 31 -38.37 34.04 -32.63
N GLY A 32 -37.66 33.69 -33.71
CA GLY A 32 -36.28 34.08 -33.96
C GLY A 32 -36.16 35.46 -34.62
N LEU A 33 -34.95 35.99 -34.58
CA LEU A 33 -34.43 37.05 -35.44
C LEU A 33 -32.91 36.89 -35.53
N ALA A 34 -32.39 37.04 -36.75
CA ALA A 34 -30.99 36.83 -37.10
C ALA A 34 -30.20 38.16 -37.22
N PHE A 35 -28.88 38.03 -37.04
CA PHE A 35 -27.76 38.89 -37.44
C PHE A 35 -27.66 40.34 -36.93
N ALA A 36 -26.60 40.61 -36.14
CA ALA A 36 -25.66 41.71 -36.40
C ALA A 36 -24.29 41.40 -35.75
N ALA A 37 -23.24 41.47 -36.56
CA ALA A 37 -21.86 41.34 -36.15
C ALA A 37 -21.38 42.59 -35.39
N ALA A 38 -20.77 42.41 -34.22
CA ALA A 38 -19.81 43.34 -33.66
C ALA A 38 -18.97 42.66 -32.57
N SER A 39 -17.66 42.66 -32.78
CA SER A 39 -16.62 42.52 -31.75
C SER A 39 -15.40 43.31 -32.27
N PRO A 40 -14.46 43.78 -31.44
CA PRO A 40 -14.26 43.44 -30.02
C PRO A 40 -13.92 44.63 -29.09
N ALA A 41 -14.08 44.46 -27.78
CA ALA A 41 -13.26 45.16 -26.78
C ALA A 41 -13.22 44.39 -25.44
N GLY A 42 -12.11 43.67 -25.24
CA GLY A 42 -11.40 43.45 -23.98
C GLY A 42 -12.17 43.08 -22.70
N SER A 43 -12.22 41.79 -22.39
CA SER A 43 -11.80 41.32 -21.06
C SER A 43 -11.32 39.86 -21.17
N GLN A 44 -10.03 39.65 -20.91
CA GLN A 44 -9.36 38.37 -21.08
C GLN A 44 -9.58 37.43 -19.88
N PRO A 45 -9.95 36.16 -20.08
CA PRO A 45 -9.98 35.13 -19.02
C PRO A 45 -8.59 34.50 -18.75
N TRP A 46 -7.50 35.23 -19.02
CA TRP A 46 -6.14 34.67 -19.06
C TRP A 46 -5.46 34.57 -17.67
N GLY A 47 -6.05 35.17 -16.62
CA GLY A 47 -5.50 35.13 -15.26
C GLY A 47 -5.57 33.75 -14.60
N LYS A 48 -6.64 32.98 -14.82
CA LYS A 48 -6.80 31.63 -14.23
C LYS A 48 -5.96 30.57 -14.95
N LEU A 49 -5.77 30.69 -16.26
CA LEU A 49 -4.94 29.77 -17.06
C LEU A 49 -3.44 29.89 -16.73
N LYS A 50 -2.96 31.10 -16.40
CA LYS A 50 -1.55 31.32 -16.01
C LYS A 50 -1.24 30.78 -14.61
N ALA A 51 -2.19 30.91 -13.67
CA ALA A 51 -2.08 30.33 -12.32
C ALA A 51 -2.12 28.79 -12.33
N LEU A 52 -3.00 28.19 -13.14
CA LEU A 52 -3.08 26.72 -13.30
C LEU A 52 -1.84 26.12 -13.99
N ARG A 53 -1.24 26.83 -14.97
CA ARG A 53 0.04 26.41 -15.58
C ARG A 53 1.23 26.59 -14.63
N GLY A 54 1.22 27.64 -13.81
CA GLY A 54 2.25 27.89 -12.80
C GLY A 54 2.25 26.83 -11.69
N SER A 55 1.06 26.43 -11.21
CA SER A 55 0.91 25.37 -10.22
C SER A 55 1.27 23.99 -10.78
N SER A 56 0.88 23.67 -12.02
CA SER A 56 1.24 22.38 -12.63
C SER A 56 2.75 22.24 -12.84
N GLN A 57 3.42 23.31 -13.27
CA GLN A 57 4.86 23.30 -13.51
C GLN A 57 5.69 23.29 -12.21
N ALA A 58 5.18 23.88 -11.13
CA ALA A 58 5.78 23.78 -9.80
C ALA A 58 5.67 22.34 -9.24
N CYS A 59 4.52 21.68 -9.43
CA CYS A 59 4.34 20.29 -9.04
C CYS A 59 5.21 19.32 -9.85
N GLU A 60 5.48 19.61 -11.13
CA GLU A 60 6.36 18.77 -11.97
C GLU A 60 7.85 18.87 -11.62
N ARG A 61 8.28 19.96 -10.97
CA ARG A 61 9.68 20.20 -10.59
C ARG A 61 9.99 19.86 -9.14
N SER A 62 8.98 19.53 -8.35
CA SER A 62 9.13 19.20 -6.93
C SER A 62 9.16 17.68 -6.74
N PRO A 63 9.73 17.19 -5.63
CA PRO A 63 9.58 15.78 -5.26
C PRO A 63 8.09 15.40 -5.23
N LEU A 64 7.78 14.19 -5.70
CA LEU A 64 6.41 13.71 -5.81
C LEU A 64 5.82 13.51 -4.40
N PRO A 65 4.71 14.17 -4.03
CA PRO A 65 3.99 13.85 -2.80
C PRO A 65 3.58 12.39 -2.83
N LEU A 66 3.99 11.61 -1.82
CA LEU A 66 3.86 10.17 -1.81
C LEU A 66 3.10 9.67 -0.58
N ILE A 67 2.16 8.76 -0.80
CA ILE A 67 1.63 7.88 0.23
C ILE A 67 2.28 6.50 0.05
N PHE A 68 2.84 5.96 1.13
CA PHE A 68 3.35 4.59 1.16
C PHE A 68 2.40 3.70 1.95
N ASP A 69 1.54 2.96 1.24
CA ASP A 69 0.59 1.99 1.81
C ASP A 69 1.22 0.60 1.80
N ASN A 70 1.59 0.07 2.96
CA ASN A 70 2.39 -1.13 3.09
C ASN A 70 1.82 -2.05 4.16
N ASP A 71 2.43 -3.20 4.40
CA ASP A 71 2.01 -4.08 5.48
C ASP A 71 3.06 -4.40 6.54
N ALA A 72 4.14 -3.62 6.53
CA ALA A 72 5.23 -3.61 7.48
C ALA A 72 5.93 -4.97 7.65
N ASN A 73 6.00 -5.74 6.57
CA ASN A 73 6.90 -6.88 6.44
C ASN A 73 8.38 -6.39 6.38
N TYR A 74 9.33 -7.32 6.41
CA TYR A 74 10.75 -7.01 6.37
C TYR A 74 11.18 -6.31 5.06
N ASP A 75 10.63 -6.71 3.92
CA ASP A 75 10.79 -6.06 2.62
C ASP A 75 10.11 -4.68 2.57
N ASP A 76 8.95 -4.49 3.18
CA ASP A 76 8.36 -3.15 3.36
C ASP A 76 9.26 -2.23 4.17
N MET A 77 9.97 -2.75 5.19
CA MET A 77 10.96 -1.95 5.92
C MET A 77 12.10 -1.51 5.00
N LEU A 78 12.58 -2.37 4.11
CA LEU A 78 13.57 -2.00 3.08
C LEU A 78 13.01 -0.94 2.13
N ALA A 79 11.77 -1.11 1.65
CA ALA A 79 11.10 -0.11 0.84
C ALA A 79 11.00 1.23 1.57
N PHE A 80 10.68 1.21 2.87
CA PHE A 80 10.57 2.41 3.68
C PHE A 80 11.92 3.13 3.84
N LEU A 81 13.01 2.40 4.09
CA LEU A 81 14.36 2.97 4.17
C LEU A 81 14.69 3.76 2.89
N TYR A 82 14.33 3.21 1.72
CA TYR A 82 14.54 3.86 0.43
C TYR A 82 13.60 5.06 0.23
N VAL A 83 12.29 4.86 0.42
CA VAL A 83 11.27 5.89 0.17
C VAL A 83 11.46 7.11 1.07
N ALA A 84 11.78 6.90 2.35
CA ALA A 84 11.99 7.98 3.32
C ALA A 84 13.19 8.87 2.95
N LYS A 85 14.22 8.27 2.35
CA LYS A 85 15.49 8.92 2.02
C LYS A 85 15.59 9.37 0.55
N SER A 86 14.72 8.88 -0.32
CA SER A 86 14.74 9.20 -1.75
C SER A 86 14.42 10.67 -2.01
N PRO A 87 15.30 11.41 -2.74
CA PRO A 87 15.05 12.80 -3.10
C PRO A 87 13.86 12.97 -4.05
N VAL A 88 13.45 11.88 -4.73
CA VAL A 88 12.34 11.85 -5.69
C VAL A 88 10.98 12.00 -4.99
N PHE A 89 10.90 11.65 -3.70
CA PHE A 89 9.64 11.61 -2.96
C PHE A 89 9.59 12.67 -1.85
N ASP A 90 8.42 13.26 -1.72
CA ASP A 90 7.95 14.02 -0.57
C ASP A 90 6.95 13.14 0.18
N LEU A 91 7.46 12.28 1.07
CA LEU A 91 6.64 11.30 1.79
C LEU A 91 5.67 12.00 2.74
N LYS A 92 4.37 11.91 2.43
CA LYS A 92 3.26 12.57 3.14
C LYS A 92 2.59 11.70 4.19
N ALA A 93 2.57 10.40 3.98
CA ALA A 93 1.96 9.45 4.90
C ALA A 93 2.51 8.05 4.67
N VAL A 94 2.54 7.29 5.76
CA VAL A 94 2.74 5.84 5.75
C VAL A 94 1.46 5.21 6.29
N THR A 95 0.87 4.29 5.54
CA THR A 95 -0.33 3.59 5.96
C THR A 95 -0.10 2.09 6.01
N LEU A 96 -0.59 1.45 7.06
CA LEU A 96 -0.34 0.04 7.31
C LEU A 96 -1.59 -0.79 7.08
N SER A 97 -1.48 -1.86 6.30
CA SER A 97 -2.51 -2.86 6.13
C SER A 97 -2.58 -3.73 7.39
N ALA A 98 -3.69 -3.67 8.11
CA ALA A 98 -3.87 -4.44 9.34
C ALA A 98 -4.03 -5.95 9.13
N ILE A 99 -4.29 -6.35 7.88
CA ILE A 99 -4.42 -7.76 7.48
C ILE A 99 -3.09 -8.33 6.97
N GLY A 100 -2.06 -7.50 6.76
CA GLY A 100 -0.76 -7.99 6.32
C GLY A 100 0.16 -8.38 7.50
N TYR A 101 1.48 -8.12 7.41
CA TYR A 101 2.42 -8.52 8.47
C TYR A 101 2.24 -7.76 9.78
N ALA A 102 1.86 -6.49 9.68
CA ALA A 102 1.68 -5.62 10.81
C ALA A 102 0.58 -6.12 11.76
N THR A 103 0.88 -6.18 13.06
CA THR A 103 -0.15 -6.30 14.10
C THR A 103 -0.56 -4.91 14.58
N PRO A 104 -1.75 -4.74 15.18
CA PRO A 104 -2.15 -3.45 15.75
C PRO A 104 -1.17 -2.95 16.84
N GLN A 105 -0.61 -3.86 17.63
CA GLN A 105 0.25 -3.55 18.76
C GLN A 105 1.70 -3.27 18.34
N GLY A 106 2.20 -3.99 17.33
CA GLY A 106 3.57 -3.85 16.84
C GLY A 106 3.70 -2.91 15.65
N GLY A 107 2.79 -2.98 14.68
CA GLY A 107 2.92 -2.35 13.36
C GLY A 107 3.24 -0.85 13.37
N ALA A 108 2.30 -0.03 13.85
CA ALA A 108 2.44 1.43 13.83
C ALA A 108 3.60 1.94 14.72
N PRO A 109 3.78 1.46 15.96
CA PRO A 109 4.93 1.82 16.77
C PRO A 109 6.27 1.44 16.13
N SER A 110 6.38 0.28 15.48
CA SER A 110 7.61 -0.11 14.77
C SER A 110 7.94 0.86 13.64
N MET A 111 6.97 1.16 12.79
CA MET A 111 7.19 2.04 11.64
C MET A 111 7.49 3.47 12.10
N ALA A 112 6.94 3.91 13.23
CA ALA A 112 7.26 5.21 13.82
C ALA A 112 8.69 5.26 14.36
N ALA A 113 9.16 4.19 14.99
CA ALA A 113 10.55 4.07 15.41
C ALA A 113 11.52 4.07 14.21
N ILE A 114 11.19 3.33 13.14
CA ILE A 114 11.99 3.32 11.90
C ILE A 114 11.96 4.69 11.24
N ALA A 115 10.82 5.40 11.26
CA ALA A 115 10.71 6.77 10.73
C ALA A 115 11.66 7.71 11.49
N GLY A 116 11.72 7.63 12.82
CA GLY A 116 12.72 8.35 13.62
C GLY A 116 14.16 7.97 13.27
N LEU A 117 14.44 6.67 13.09
CA LEU A 117 15.77 6.18 12.69
C LEU A 117 16.25 6.76 11.35
N VAL A 118 15.35 6.97 10.38
CA VAL A 118 15.67 7.54 9.07
C VAL A 118 15.43 9.05 8.98
N GLY A 119 15.25 9.73 10.13
CA GLY A 119 15.15 11.18 10.20
C GLY A 119 13.83 11.75 9.70
N ARG A 120 12.74 10.95 9.73
CA ARG A 120 11.39 11.32 9.29
C ARG A 120 10.32 11.21 10.39
N PRO A 121 10.56 11.69 11.64
CA PRO A 121 9.60 11.55 12.73
C PRO A 121 8.30 12.34 12.51
N GLU A 122 8.28 13.27 11.56
CA GLU A 122 7.11 14.10 11.24
C GLU A 122 6.07 13.40 10.34
N VAL A 123 6.44 12.28 9.68
CA VAL A 123 5.55 11.61 8.73
C VAL A 123 4.44 10.86 9.48
N PRO A 124 3.16 11.18 9.26
CA PRO A 124 2.07 10.50 9.94
C PRO A 124 1.96 9.03 9.51
N ILE A 125 1.81 8.15 10.50
CA ILE A 125 1.63 6.71 10.33
C ILE A 125 0.24 6.33 10.81
N ALA A 126 -0.57 5.74 9.93
CA ALA A 126 -1.91 5.29 10.28
C ALA A 126 -2.08 3.79 10.06
N PHE A 127 -2.83 3.16 10.96
CA PHE A 127 -3.15 1.74 10.89
C PHE A 127 -4.51 1.51 10.22
N GLY A 128 -4.62 0.46 9.42
CA GLY A 128 -5.83 0.13 8.66
C GLY A 128 -6.90 -0.58 9.45
N HIS A 129 -8.02 -0.88 8.77
CA HIS A 129 -9.06 -1.71 9.34
C HIS A 129 -8.60 -3.16 9.44
N TRP A 130 -8.85 -3.80 10.57
CA TRP A 130 -8.49 -5.17 10.90
C TRP A 130 -9.19 -6.26 10.05
N ARG A 131 -10.12 -5.87 9.17
CA ARG A 131 -10.84 -6.78 8.26
C ARG A 131 -10.49 -6.45 6.82
N SER A 132 -10.19 -7.49 6.04
CA SER A 132 -10.23 -7.41 4.58
C SER A 132 -11.67 -7.23 4.10
N LEU A 133 -11.83 -6.68 2.91
CA LEU A 133 -13.10 -6.69 2.17
C LEU A 133 -13.42 -8.09 1.66
N SER A 134 -12.36 -8.85 1.41
CA SER A 134 -12.43 -10.25 1.07
C SER A 134 -12.83 -11.11 2.26
N PRO A 135 -13.60 -12.20 2.05
CA PRO A 135 -14.12 -13.01 3.15
C PRO A 135 -13.03 -13.67 4.00
N LEU A 136 -11.81 -13.77 3.47
CA LEU A 136 -10.63 -14.38 4.07
C LEU A 136 -9.39 -13.69 3.50
N ALA A 137 -8.59 -13.03 4.33
CA ALA A 137 -7.16 -13.30 4.38
C ALA A 137 -6.41 -12.42 5.39
N GLY A 138 -5.39 -13.02 6.00
CA GLY A 138 -4.28 -12.34 6.65
C GLY A 138 -3.03 -13.20 6.54
N PHE A 139 -1.84 -12.62 6.74
CA PHE A 139 -0.62 -13.42 6.74
C PHE A 139 -0.60 -14.46 7.87
N PRO A 140 0.14 -15.56 7.74
CA PRO A 140 0.28 -16.57 8.79
C PRO A 140 0.69 -15.95 10.13
N LEU A 141 -0.07 -16.23 11.19
CA LEU A 141 0.14 -15.66 12.53
C LEU A 141 1.58 -15.82 13.02
N LYS A 142 2.21 -16.99 12.77
CA LYS A 142 3.61 -17.24 13.13
C LYS A 142 4.56 -16.17 12.56
N TRP A 143 4.36 -15.77 11.31
CA TRP A 143 5.22 -14.79 10.64
C TRP A 143 5.03 -13.40 11.24
N ARG A 144 3.78 -13.01 11.53
CA ARG A 144 3.43 -11.75 12.18
C ARG A 144 4.05 -11.63 13.58
N ILE A 145 3.96 -12.69 14.39
CA ILE A 145 4.61 -12.77 15.72
C ILE A 145 6.12 -12.67 15.61
N GLN A 146 6.75 -13.39 14.67
CA GLN A 146 8.20 -13.37 14.48
C GLN A 146 8.70 -11.97 14.08
N ARG A 147 7.94 -11.25 13.27
CA ARG A 147 8.22 -9.86 12.89
C ARG A 147 8.15 -8.93 14.10
N ASP A 148 7.13 -9.04 14.93
CA ASP A 148 7.01 -8.20 16.12
C ASP A 148 8.15 -8.46 17.11
N ALA A 149 8.50 -9.74 17.33
CA ALA A 149 9.64 -10.12 18.15
C ALA A 149 10.96 -9.54 17.63
N PHE A 150 11.16 -9.47 16.30
CA PHE A 150 12.33 -8.81 15.73
C PHE A 150 12.41 -7.32 16.11
N ILE A 151 11.30 -6.59 16.04
CA ILE A 151 11.28 -5.17 16.42
C ILE A 151 11.56 -5.01 17.91
N GLU A 152 10.96 -5.86 18.76
CA GLU A 152 11.23 -5.85 20.21
C GLU A 152 12.71 -6.08 20.52
N GLU A 153 13.37 -6.99 19.78
CA GLU A 153 14.81 -7.21 19.89
C GLU A 153 15.60 -5.98 19.46
N MET A 154 15.23 -5.27 18.39
CA MET A 154 15.91 -4.04 17.96
C MET A 154 15.74 -2.89 18.95
N TYR A 155 14.64 -2.87 19.69
CA TYR A 155 14.46 -1.98 20.82
C TYR A 155 15.35 -2.37 22.01
N ALA A 156 15.38 -3.65 22.37
CA ALA A 156 16.18 -4.15 23.50
C ALA A 156 17.69 -4.15 23.22
N ALA A 157 18.09 -4.21 21.95
CA ALA A 157 19.47 -4.21 21.51
C ALA A 157 20.13 -2.86 21.82
N ARG A 158 21.12 -2.89 22.73
CA ARG A 158 22.07 -1.79 22.88
C ARG A 158 23.07 -1.84 21.73
N TYR A 159 23.31 -0.71 21.09
CA TYR A 159 24.31 -0.61 20.05
C TYR A 159 25.69 -0.28 20.64
N SER A 160 26.67 -1.17 20.42
CA SER A 160 28.01 -1.12 21.04
C SER A 160 28.95 -0.05 20.48
N GLY A 161 28.54 0.73 19.48
CA GLY A 161 29.40 1.69 18.77
C GLY A 161 29.59 3.04 19.47
N GLY A 162 29.69 3.06 20.81
CA GLY A 162 30.21 4.21 21.56
C GLY A 162 29.20 5.18 22.18
N GLY A 163 27.91 4.83 22.27
CA GLY A 163 26.89 5.63 22.96
C GLY A 163 25.94 4.79 23.81
N ASN A 164 25.23 5.44 24.75
CA ASN A 164 24.28 4.79 25.68
C ASN A 164 22.91 4.48 25.02
N GLY A 165 22.84 4.36 23.69
CA GLY A 165 21.61 4.36 22.90
C GLY A 165 21.16 2.98 22.42
N THR A 166 19.86 2.81 22.24
CA THR A 166 19.23 1.67 21.54
C THR A 166 19.31 1.86 20.03
N VAL A 167 19.15 0.79 19.26
CA VAL A 167 19.13 0.84 17.79
C VAL A 167 17.87 1.55 17.29
N LEU A 168 16.73 1.21 17.89
CA LEU A 168 15.43 1.88 17.67
C LEU A 168 14.97 2.55 18.97
N GLU A 169 14.38 3.73 18.83
CA GLU A 169 13.69 4.44 19.91
C GLU A 169 12.17 4.38 19.63
N MET A 170 11.43 3.67 20.48
CA MET A 170 9.99 3.54 20.32
C MET A 170 9.30 4.88 20.58
N THR A 171 8.40 5.27 19.68
CA THR A 171 7.65 6.51 19.79
C THR A 171 6.25 6.33 19.23
N SER A 172 5.31 7.09 19.81
CA SER A 172 3.96 7.25 19.28
C SER A 172 3.74 8.61 18.62
N ALA A 173 4.77 9.47 18.57
CA ALA A 173 4.62 10.86 18.11
C ALA A 173 4.12 10.97 16.66
N SER A 174 4.53 10.04 15.80
CA SER A 174 4.14 9.98 14.39
C SER A 174 2.85 9.18 14.17
N ILE A 175 2.32 8.50 15.19
CA ILE A 175 1.12 7.67 15.06
C ILE A 175 -0.09 8.59 14.97
N SER A 176 -0.76 8.54 13.82
CA SER A 176 -1.96 9.32 13.53
C SER A 176 -3.15 8.81 14.33
N GLY A 177 -3.99 9.73 14.80
CA GLY A 177 -5.31 9.40 15.35
C GLY A 177 -6.35 9.01 14.28
N LEU A 178 -6.02 9.19 12.99
CA LEU A 178 -6.86 8.75 11.86
C LEU A 178 -6.54 7.30 11.49
N LEU A 179 -7.55 6.58 11.00
CA LEU A 179 -7.30 5.29 10.34
C LEU A 179 -6.67 5.48 8.97
N ALA A 180 -5.97 4.45 8.47
CA ALA A 180 -5.26 4.53 7.19
C ALA A 180 -6.11 5.04 6.01
N PRO A 181 -7.34 4.54 5.76
CA PRO A 181 -8.19 5.09 4.70
C PRO A 181 -8.48 6.58 4.87
N GLU A 182 -8.60 7.06 6.10
CA GLU A 182 -8.90 8.45 6.40
C GLU A 182 -7.68 9.35 6.24
N LEU A 183 -6.50 8.87 6.62
CA LEU A 183 -5.24 9.55 6.34
C LEU A 183 -4.98 9.64 4.83
N ILE A 184 -5.23 8.56 4.08
CA ILE A 184 -5.16 8.58 2.60
C ILE A 184 -6.07 9.68 2.04
N LEU A 185 -7.34 9.70 2.45
CA LEU A 185 -8.29 10.74 2.00
C LEU A 185 -7.83 12.15 2.38
N LYS A 186 -7.30 12.33 3.59
CA LYS A 186 -6.77 13.63 4.04
C LYS A 186 -5.64 14.10 3.12
N VAL A 187 -4.62 13.27 2.89
CA VAL A 187 -3.48 13.61 2.03
C VAL A 187 -3.94 13.91 0.60
N LEU A 188 -4.82 13.08 0.02
CA LEU A 188 -5.32 13.30 -1.34
C LEU A 188 -6.15 14.57 -1.50
N ARG A 189 -6.83 15.03 -0.44
CA ARG A 189 -7.64 16.27 -0.47
C ARG A 189 -6.81 17.52 -0.23
N GLU A 190 -5.85 17.44 0.68
CA GLU A 190 -5.07 18.59 1.15
C GLU A 190 -3.81 18.82 0.31
N SER A 191 -3.33 17.81 -0.42
CA SER A 191 -2.15 17.98 -1.27
C SER A 191 -2.41 18.99 -2.39
N PRO A 192 -1.58 20.04 -2.54
CA PRO A 192 -1.70 21.00 -3.64
C PRO A 192 -1.27 20.41 -4.98
N CYS A 193 -0.54 19.29 -4.97
CA CYS A 193 -0.04 18.59 -6.14
C CYS A 193 -0.63 17.18 -6.24
N PRO A 194 -0.81 16.64 -7.46
CA PRO A 194 -1.22 15.25 -7.63
C PRO A 194 -0.29 14.27 -6.90
N VAL A 195 -0.88 13.32 -6.19
CA VAL A 195 -0.19 12.45 -5.23
C VAL A 195 0.14 11.10 -5.87
N GLY A 196 1.36 10.60 -5.64
CA GLY A 196 1.74 9.22 -5.91
C GLY A 196 1.31 8.30 -4.78
N VAL A 197 0.95 7.06 -5.12
CA VAL A 197 0.72 5.99 -4.14
C VAL A 197 1.61 4.81 -4.48
N LEU A 198 2.38 4.34 -3.51
CA LEU A 198 3.06 3.05 -3.55
C LEU A 198 2.30 2.11 -2.59
N SER A 199 1.70 1.05 -3.14
CA SER A 199 0.92 0.06 -2.40
C SER A 199 1.64 -1.29 -2.42
N THR A 200 2.15 -1.74 -1.29
CA THR A 200 2.93 -2.99 -1.17
C THR A 200 2.24 -4.03 -0.29
N GLY A 201 0.98 -3.80 0.10
CA GLY A 201 0.14 -4.79 0.77
C GLY A 201 -1.18 -5.07 0.03
N GLY A 202 -2.17 -5.58 0.77
CA GLY A 202 -3.49 -6.03 0.25
C GLY A 202 -4.40 -5.01 -0.45
N ALA A 203 -4.01 -3.74 -0.58
CA ALA A 203 -4.82 -2.66 -1.17
C ALA A 203 -6.17 -2.33 -0.47
N THR A 204 -6.48 -2.96 0.67
CA THR A 204 -7.70 -2.73 1.46
C THR A 204 -7.86 -1.27 1.86
N ASN A 205 -6.78 -0.63 2.30
CA ASN A 205 -6.79 0.77 2.72
C ASN A 205 -7.23 1.70 1.58
N LEU A 206 -6.68 1.50 0.38
CA LEU A 206 -7.05 2.23 -0.83
C LEU A 206 -8.49 1.94 -1.25
N ALA A 207 -8.92 0.67 -1.24
CA ALA A 207 -10.27 0.30 -1.61
C ALA A 207 -11.31 0.96 -0.70
N VAL A 208 -11.08 0.96 0.62
CA VAL A 208 -11.96 1.63 1.59
C VAL A 208 -11.94 3.15 1.39
N ALA A 209 -10.78 3.76 1.17
CA ALA A 209 -10.66 5.20 0.91
C ALA A 209 -11.46 5.61 -0.35
N PHE A 210 -11.24 4.93 -1.47
CA PHE A 210 -11.89 5.23 -2.75
C PHE A 210 -13.38 4.89 -2.75
N ALA A 211 -13.82 3.93 -1.94
CA ALA A 211 -15.24 3.68 -1.73
C ALA A 211 -15.90 4.82 -0.94
N LYS A 212 -15.22 5.35 0.08
CA LYS A 212 -15.71 6.45 0.94
C LYS A 212 -15.78 7.78 0.21
N ASP A 213 -14.82 8.09 -0.66
CA ASP A 213 -14.85 9.26 -1.53
C ASP A 213 -14.20 8.95 -2.89
N PRO A 214 -14.98 8.52 -3.90
CA PRO A 214 -14.44 8.19 -5.21
C PRO A 214 -13.84 9.40 -5.94
N SER A 215 -14.21 10.61 -5.53
CA SER A 215 -13.84 11.83 -6.26
C SER A 215 -12.34 12.14 -6.12
N VAL A 216 -11.68 11.65 -5.07
CA VAL A 216 -10.24 11.86 -4.79
C VAL A 216 -9.32 11.15 -5.78
N VAL A 217 -9.83 10.15 -6.53
CA VAL A 217 -9.03 9.42 -7.52
C VAL A 217 -8.48 10.36 -8.61
N ARG A 218 -9.15 11.49 -8.86
CA ARG A 218 -8.66 12.54 -9.79
C ARG A 218 -7.40 13.26 -9.30
N ASN A 219 -7.09 13.17 -8.01
CA ASN A 219 -5.94 13.82 -7.38
C ASN A 219 -4.70 12.91 -7.38
N LEU A 220 -4.79 11.71 -7.98
CA LEU A 220 -3.66 10.79 -8.10
C LEU A 220 -2.82 11.12 -9.35
N LYS A 221 -1.50 11.13 -9.19
CA LYS A 221 -0.54 11.20 -10.30
C LYS A 221 -0.23 9.81 -10.84
N ALA A 222 0.04 8.87 -9.93
CA ALA A 222 0.44 7.51 -10.25
C ALA A 222 0.10 6.58 -9.08
N VAL A 223 -0.25 5.34 -9.40
CA VAL A 223 -0.41 4.26 -8.44
C VAL A 223 0.52 3.13 -8.85
N TYR A 224 1.43 2.78 -7.95
CA TYR A 224 2.33 1.64 -8.06
C TYR A 224 1.88 0.59 -7.08
N MET A 225 1.78 -0.65 -7.53
CA MET A 225 1.41 -1.77 -6.66
C MET A 225 2.47 -2.86 -6.76
N MET A 226 2.84 -3.46 -5.63
CA MET A 226 3.57 -4.72 -5.61
C MET A 226 2.56 -5.84 -5.47
N GLY A 227 2.66 -6.82 -6.38
CA GLY A 227 1.89 -8.04 -6.27
C GLY A 227 1.41 -8.54 -7.61
N THR A 228 0.73 -9.69 -7.60
CA THR A 228 0.21 -10.46 -8.75
C THR A 228 1.15 -11.50 -9.35
N ALA A 229 0.57 -12.66 -9.66
CA ALA A 229 1.12 -13.75 -10.47
C ALA A 229 0.78 -13.57 -11.96
N TYR A 230 1.10 -12.41 -12.55
CA TYR A 230 0.60 -12.04 -13.87
C TYR A 230 1.56 -12.38 -15.02
N GLY A 231 1.10 -13.05 -16.07
CA GLY A 231 1.83 -13.17 -17.34
C GLY A 231 2.83 -14.33 -17.45
N VAL A 232 3.07 -15.09 -16.37
CA VAL A 232 3.87 -16.33 -16.40
C VAL A 232 3.16 -17.41 -15.59
N ALA A 233 2.74 -18.48 -16.26
CA ALA A 233 2.04 -19.60 -15.64
C ALA A 233 2.88 -20.25 -14.53
N GLY A 234 2.23 -20.64 -13.43
CA GLY A 234 2.89 -21.31 -12.30
C GLY A 234 3.67 -20.38 -11.36
N THR A 235 3.61 -19.06 -11.56
CA THR A 235 4.28 -18.10 -10.67
C THR A 235 3.41 -17.81 -9.46
N ASN A 236 3.38 -18.73 -8.50
CA ASN A 236 2.58 -18.64 -7.29
C ASN A 236 3.46 -18.70 -6.05
N ASN A 237 3.23 -17.80 -5.08
CA ASN A 237 3.97 -17.76 -3.81
C ASN A 237 3.08 -17.99 -2.57
N VAL A 238 1.80 -18.35 -2.79
CA VAL A 238 0.85 -18.74 -1.73
C VAL A 238 0.72 -20.26 -1.74
N TYR A 239 1.12 -20.93 -0.67
CA TYR A 239 1.12 -22.39 -0.55
C TYR A 239 0.27 -22.86 0.63
N ASP A 240 -0.34 -24.05 0.52
CA ASP A 240 -1.30 -24.53 1.53
C ASP A 240 -0.68 -24.71 2.92
N TRP A 241 0.60 -25.09 2.96
CA TRP A 241 1.32 -25.30 4.21
C TRP A 241 1.50 -23.99 4.99
N GLN A 242 1.56 -22.84 4.31
CA GLN A 242 1.69 -21.52 4.93
C GLN A 242 0.39 -21.11 5.63
N LEU A 243 -0.74 -21.61 5.15
CA LEU A 243 -2.06 -21.31 5.71
C LEU A 243 -2.35 -22.12 6.99
N ARG A 244 -1.43 -22.99 7.43
CA ARG A 244 -1.59 -23.85 8.64
C ARG A 244 -0.62 -23.45 9.76
N PHE A 245 -1.13 -23.36 10.98
CA PHE A 245 -0.38 -23.15 12.22
C PHE A 245 -0.89 -24.12 13.31
N ASN A 246 0.02 -24.88 13.95
CA ASN A 246 -0.30 -25.91 14.95
C ASN A 246 -1.42 -26.89 14.51
N GLY A 247 -1.37 -27.34 13.25
CA GLY A 247 -2.37 -28.24 12.68
C GLY A 247 -3.73 -27.60 12.34
N LYS A 248 -3.86 -26.28 12.51
CA LYS A 248 -5.10 -25.50 12.30
C LYS A 248 -4.91 -24.43 11.23
N TRP A 249 -5.96 -24.03 10.53
CA TRP A 249 -5.85 -23.02 9.47
C TRP A 249 -5.83 -21.60 10.06
N GLY A 250 -4.83 -20.78 9.68
CA GLY A 250 -4.55 -19.48 10.32
C GLY A 250 -4.70 -18.25 9.41
N ALA A 251 -4.53 -18.37 8.10
CA ALA A 251 -4.64 -17.23 7.16
C ALA A 251 -6.09 -16.82 6.86
N CYS A 252 -7.05 -17.36 7.60
CA CYS A 252 -8.44 -17.45 7.21
C CYS A 252 -9.36 -16.88 8.29
N ALA A 253 -9.26 -15.56 8.45
CA ALA A 253 -9.96 -14.75 9.43
C ALA A 253 -9.63 -15.10 10.89
N GLU A 254 -8.61 -14.45 11.42
CA GLU A 254 -8.53 -14.15 12.85
C GLU A 254 -9.80 -13.38 13.26
N LEU A 255 -10.60 -13.93 14.17
CA LEU A 255 -11.61 -13.14 14.87
C LEU A 255 -10.87 -12.19 15.83
N GLY A 256 -10.85 -10.91 15.48
CA GLY A 256 -10.38 -9.85 16.38
C GLY A 256 -11.25 -9.79 17.64
N SER A 257 -10.74 -10.34 18.74
CA SER A 257 -10.98 -9.88 20.13
C SER A 257 -10.33 -10.76 21.20
N THR A 258 -9.84 -11.96 20.88
CA THR A 258 -9.11 -12.79 21.84
C THR A 258 -7.61 -12.60 21.62
N ALA A 259 -6.93 -11.98 22.58
CA ALA A 259 -5.50 -12.15 22.72
C ALA A 259 -5.23 -13.65 22.82
N LEU A 260 -4.76 -14.26 21.73
CA LEU A 260 -4.39 -15.67 21.74
C LEU A 260 -3.13 -15.78 22.58
N THR A 261 -3.29 -16.35 23.77
CA THR A 261 -2.13 -16.85 24.50
C THR A 261 -1.58 -18.08 23.77
N LEU A 262 -0.26 -18.27 23.79
CA LEU A 262 0.39 -19.51 23.33
C LEU A 262 -0.22 -20.70 24.09
N GLY A 263 -1.26 -21.32 23.54
CA GLY A 263 -2.01 -22.39 24.21
C GLY A 263 -3.50 -22.49 23.86
N ASP A 264 -4.11 -21.45 23.28
CA ASP A 264 -5.56 -21.49 23.01
C ASP A 264 -5.91 -22.36 21.79
N GLU A 265 -6.81 -23.33 22.00
CA GLU A 265 -7.31 -24.19 20.93
C GLU A 265 -8.31 -23.44 20.03
N LEU A 266 -7.89 -23.04 18.82
CA LEU A 266 -8.79 -22.55 17.76
C LEU A 266 -9.71 -23.70 17.27
N THR A 267 -10.96 -23.80 17.70
CA THR A 267 -11.76 -25.03 17.43
C THR A 267 -12.39 -25.11 16.04
N ASP A 268 -12.56 -24.00 15.30
CA ASP A 268 -13.30 -24.04 14.03
C ASP A 268 -12.63 -23.20 12.93
N ALA A 269 -12.15 -23.89 11.88
CA ALA A 269 -11.73 -23.25 10.63
C ALA A 269 -12.96 -22.75 9.86
N ARG A 270 -12.90 -21.56 9.24
CA ARG A 270 -13.97 -21.13 8.34
C ARG A 270 -14.09 -22.11 7.15
N PRO A 271 -15.31 -22.58 6.79
CA PRO A 271 -15.53 -23.52 5.68
C PRO A 271 -14.95 -23.09 4.32
N GLY A 272 -14.70 -21.79 4.10
CA GLY A 272 -14.17 -21.26 2.84
C GLY A 272 -12.67 -21.47 2.57
N CYS A 273 -11.91 -21.94 3.56
CA CYS A 273 -10.44 -22.05 3.50
C CYS A 273 -9.92 -23.34 2.89
N LEU A 274 -10.82 -24.29 2.69
CA LEU A 274 -10.53 -25.65 2.27
C LEU A 274 -10.66 -25.82 0.75
N GLY A 275 -10.98 -24.73 0.05
CA GLY A 275 -11.35 -24.76 -1.36
C GLY A 275 -10.17 -25.05 -2.27
N VAL A 276 -9.12 -24.22 -2.29
CA VAL A 276 -8.05 -24.29 -3.31
C VAL A 276 -6.79 -24.95 -2.78
N ASN A 277 -6.25 -25.94 -3.50
CA ASN A 277 -4.87 -26.38 -3.27
C ASN A 277 -3.97 -25.31 -3.88
N MET A 278 -3.61 -24.31 -3.09
CA MET A 278 -2.77 -23.21 -3.52
C MET A 278 -1.38 -23.71 -3.92
N THR A 279 -0.95 -24.84 -3.38
CA THR A 279 0.36 -25.43 -3.70
C THR A 279 0.48 -25.86 -5.16
N THR A 280 -0.56 -26.50 -5.71
CA THR A 280 -0.54 -27.08 -7.06
C THR A 280 -1.38 -26.30 -8.06
N GLN A 281 -2.40 -25.59 -7.58
CA GLN A 281 -3.35 -24.85 -8.42
C GLN A 281 -3.27 -23.34 -8.20
N GLY A 282 -2.53 -22.87 -7.20
CA GLY A 282 -2.37 -21.45 -6.95
C GLY A 282 -1.78 -20.74 -8.17
N ASN A 283 -2.42 -19.66 -8.57
CA ASN A 283 -1.89 -18.70 -9.53
C ASN A 283 -2.15 -17.30 -8.98
N THR A 284 -1.69 -17.06 -7.76
CA THR A 284 -1.88 -15.80 -7.05
C THR A 284 -0.59 -15.44 -6.30
N GLU A 285 -0.57 -14.21 -5.83
CA GLU A 285 0.49 -13.66 -5.02
C GLU A 285 -0.13 -13.13 -3.72
N TRP A 286 0.61 -13.19 -2.60
CA TRP A 286 0.13 -12.81 -1.27
C TRP A 286 -0.62 -11.49 -1.20
N ASN A 287 -0.10 -10.39 -1.76
CA ASN A 287 -0.77 -9.09 -1.72
C ASN A 287 -2.15 -9.12 -2.41
N VAL A 288 -2.31 -9.87 -3.50
CA VAL A 288 -3.64 -10.04 -4.13
C VAL A 288 -4.50 -11.00 -3.31
N PHE A 289 -3.92 -12.07 -2.79
CA PHE A 289 -4.62 -13.07 -1.98
C PHE A 289 -5.17 -12.48 -0.68
N LEU A 290 -4.46 -11.53 -0.07
CA LEU A 290 -4.88 -10.81 1.14
C LEU A 290 -6.25 -10.14 0.97
N ASP A 291 -6.51 -9.55 -0.20
CA ASP A 291 -7.78 -8.91 -0.46
C ASP A 291 -8.07 -8.73 -1.96
N ALA A 292 -8.44 -9.82 -2.64
CA ALA A 292 -8.72 -9.77 -4.08
C ALA A 292 -9.91 -8.85 -4.41
N PHE A 293 -10.89 -8.72 -3.49
CA PHE A 293 -11.98 -7.76 -3.63
C PHE A 293 -11.46 -6.32 -3.59
N ALA A 294 -10.54 -5.99 -2.67
CA ALA A 294 -9.93 -4.68 -2.62
C ALA A 294 -9.12 -4.38 -3.89
N TRP A 295 -8.29 -5.32 -4.36
CA TRP A 295 -7.57 -5.18 -5.63
C TRP A 295 -8.50 -4.91 -6.80
N ARG A 296 -9.55 -5.71 -6.98
CA ARG A 296 -10.56 -5.51 -8.02
C ARG A 296 -11.25 -4.15 -7.88
N SER A 297 -11.61 -3.77 -6.66
CA SER A 297 -12.25 -2.48 -6.37
C SER A 297 -11.33 -1.31 -6.72
N VAL A 298 -10.06 -1.34 -6.30
CA VAL A 298 -9.07 -0.29 -6.62
C VAL A 298 -8.92 -0.16 -8.13
N MET A 299 -8.73 -1.25 -8.87
CA MET A 299 -8.62 -1.20 -10.33
C MET A 299 -9.88 -0.58 -10.97
N SER A 300 -11.08 -1.02 -10.58
CA SER A 300 -12.33 -0.44 -11.08
C SER A 300 -12.44 1.06 -10.79
N ARG A 301 -12.07 1.51 -9.57
CA ARG A 301 -12.09 2.93 -9.20
C ARG A 301 -11.06 3.77 -9.95
N LEU A 302 -9.92 3.19 -10.32
CA LEU A 302 -8.87 3.87 -11.09
C LEU A 302 -9.21 3.99 -12.58
N LYS A 303 -10.23 3.28 -13.08
CA LYS A 303 -10.68 3.41 -14.47
C LYS A 303 -11.12 4.84 -14.77
N GLY A 304 -10.54 5.44 -15.81
CA GLY A 304 -10.83 6.82 -16.21
C GLY A 304 -10.17 7.88 -15.32
N SER A 305 -9.39 7.48 -14.31
CA SER A 305 -8.51 8.39 -13.59
C SER A 305 -7.36 8.88 -14.48
N PRO A 306 -6.80 10.07 -14.23
CA PRO A 306 -5.61 10.54 -14.92
C PRO A 306 -4.32 9.85 -14.44
N ALA A 307 -4.39 9.00 -13.42
CA ALA A 307 -3.23 8.37 -12.82
C ALA A 307 -2.68 7.25 -13.71
N SER A 308 -1.36 7.19 -13.87
CA SER A 308 -0.72 6.00 -14.43
C SER A 308 -0.75 4.87 -13.41
N VAL A 309 -1.22 3.68 -13.80
CA VAL A 309 -1.24 2.50 -12.92
C VAL A 309 -0.16 1.53 -13.37
N ARG A 310 0.75 1.18 -12.45
CA ARG A 310 1.85 0.26 -12.70
C ARG A 310 1.90 -0.81 -11.62
N VAL A 311 2.24 -2.03 -12.00
CA VAL A 311 2.33 -3.16 -11.08
C VAL A 311 3.69 -3.84 -11.25
N VAL A 312 4.39 -4.06 -10.15
CA VAL A 312 5.54 -4.97 -10.12
C VAL A 312 5.01 -6.36 -9.81
N ALA A 313 4.91 -7.19 -10.86
CA ALA A 313 4.42 -8.56 -10.73
C ALA A 313 5.46 -9.43 -10.01
N ALA A 314 5.01 -10.47 -9.32
CA ALA A 314 5.90 -11.43 -8.64
C ALA A 314 6.96 -12.04 -9.57
N ASN A 315 6.66 -12.11 -10.87
CA ASN A 315 7.57 -12.59 -11.90
C ASN A 315 8.81 -11.71 -12.02
N ALA A 316 8.66 -10.39 -11.86
CA ALA A 316 9.77 -9.44 -11.93
C ALA A 316 10.78 -9.68 -10.81
N SER A 317 10.28 -10.15 -9.66
CA SER A 317 11.11 -10.49 -8.51
C SER A 317 11.72 -11.89 -8.57
N LEU A 318 11.43 -12.73 -9.58
CA LEU A 318 11.90 -14.13 -9.63
C LEU A 318 13.43 -14.27 -9.60
N ASN A 319 14.14 -13.36 -10.24
CA ASN A 319 15.60 -13.31 -10.26
C ASN A 319 16.17 -12.30 -9.26
N MET A 320 15.34 -11.77 -8.36
CA MET A 320 15.70 -10.68 -7.45
C MET A 320 16.05 -11.21 -6.05
N ALA A 321 16.68 -12.37 -5.97
CA ALA A 321 17.11 -12.97 -4.71
C ALA A 321 18.14 -12.09 -4.00
N VAL A 322 17.91 -11.85 -2.72
CA VAL A 322 18.84 -11.11 -1.86
C VAL A 322 19.93 -12.08 -1.42
N THR A 323 21.15 -11.88 -1.90
CA THR A 323 22.29 -12.69 -1.46
C THR A 323 22.79 -12.17 -0.10
N PRO A 324 22.86 -13.02 0.95
CA PRO A 324 23.25 -12.58 2.29
C PRO A 324 24.56 -11.79 2.33
N SER A 325 25.64 -12.34 1.76
CA SER A 325 26.97 -11.71 1.80
C SER A 325 26.97 -10.33 1.14
N THR A 326 26.37 -10.21 -0.05
CA THR A 326 26.24 -8.94 -0.77
C THR A 326 25.44 -7.93 0.03
N PHE A 327 24.30 -8.34 0.58
CA PHE A 327 23.46 -7.45 1.39
C PHE A 327 24.20 -6.98 2.65
N PHE A 328 24.87 -7.88 3.38
CA PHE A 328 25.66 -7.53 4.56
C PHE A 328 26.79 -6.57 4.24
N ASN A 329 27.49 -6.74 3.12
CA ASN A 329 28.56 -5.84 2.70
C ASN A 329 28.04 -4.41 2.51
N HIS A 330 26.91 -4.26 1.83
CA HIS A 330 26.30 -2.94 1.66
C HIS A 330 25.75 -2.36 2.97
N ALA A 331 25.06 -3.18 3.79
CA ALA A 331 24.55 -2.75 5.09
C ALA A 331 25.69 -2.26 6.01
N ASN A 332 26.81 -2.98 6.04
CA ASN A 332 28.00 -2.63 6.84
C ASN A 332 28.73 -1.38 6.33
N ALA A 333 28.54 -1.02 5.06
CA ALA A 333 29.09 0.19 4.45
C ALA A 333 28.23 1.44 4.71
N LEU A 334 27.07 1.31 5.37
CA LEU A 334 26.24 2.45 5.74
C LEU A 334 26.97 3.36 6.73
N ALA A 335 26.92 4.67 6.46
CA ALA A 335 27.62 5.68 7.24
C ALA A 335 27.01 5.88 8.63
N ASP A 336 25.66 5.87 8.73
CA ASP A 336 24.99 5.99 10.03
C ASP A 336 25.12 4.66 10.81
N PRO A 337 25.69 4.68 12.02
CA PRO A 337 25.95 3.47 12.79
C PRO A 337 24.67 2.74 13.27
N ARG A 338 23.59 3.46 13.59
CA ARG A 338 22.31 2.87 14.00
C ARG A 338 21.62 2.24 12.80
N LEU A 339 21.57 2.95 11.68
CA LEU A 339 20.97 2.46 10.44
C LEU A 339 21.72 1.24 9.91
N ARG A 340 23.05 1.25 9.96
CA ARG A 340 23.91 0.10 9.65
C ARG A 340 23.53 -1.13 10.47
N HIS A 341 23.45 -0.98 11.79
CA HIS A 341 23.13 -2.10 12.67
C HIS A 341 21.71 -2.62 12.42
N PHE A 342 20.71 -1.72 12.37
CA PHE A 342 19.33 -2.08 12.05
C PHE A 342 19.22 -2.84 10.72
N THR A 343 19.86 -2.32 9.66
CA THR A 343 19.79 -2.92 8.32
C THR A 343 20.50 -4.27 8.27
N ALA A 344 21.59 -4.47 9.01
CA ALA A 344 22.25 -5.77 9.12
C ALA A 344 21.36 -6.79 9.86
N GLU A 345 20.72 -6.41 10.97
CA GLU A 345 19.81 -7.32 11.69
C GLU A 345 18.55 -7.63 10.89
N LEU A 346 18.00 -6.63 10.19
CA LEU A 346 16.91 -6.79 9.24
C LEU A 346 17.27 -7.83 8.17
N ALA A 347 18.48 -7.76 7.61
CA ALA A 347 18.98 -8.76 6.66
C ALA A 347 18.98 -10.16 7.27
N ARG A 348 19.52 -10.33 8.49
CA ARG A 348 19.58 -11.65 9.15
C ARG A 348 18.21 -12.28 9.31
N ARG A 349 17.20 -11.47 9.70
CA ARG A 349 15.83 -11.97 9.88
C ARG A 349 15.14 -12.24 8.55
N PHE A 350 15.25 -11.31 7.61
CA PHE A 350 14.63 -11.44 6.30
C PHE A 350 15.15 -12.67 5.55
N LEU A 351 16.47 -12.92 5.61
CA LEU A 351 17.13 -14.05 4.97
C LEU A 351 16.96 -15.38 5.73
N GLY A 352 16.65 -15.33 7.03
CA GLY A 352 16.41 -16.51 7.86
C GLY A 352 15.02 -17.13 7.70
N ALA A 353 14.07 -16.39 7.11
CA ALA A 353 12.67 -16.80 6.95
C ALA A 353 12.40 -17.66 5.70
N GLY A 354 13.36 -17.79 4.79
CA GLY A 354 13.20 -18.50 3.52
C GLY A 354 13.97 -17.81 2.38
N GLU A 355 13.47 -17.93 1.15
CA GLU A 355 14.00 -17.16 0.02
C GLU A 355 13.58 -15.69 0.21
N ALA A 356 14.55 -14.79 0.45
CA ALA A 356 14.31 -13.35 0.52
C ALA A 356 14.57 -12.71 -0.84
N ARG A 357 13.66 -11.84 -1.29
CA ARG A 357 13.79 -11.08 -2.54
C ARG A 357 13.49 -9.61 -2.30
N TRP A 358 13.79 -8.77 -3.28
CA TRP A 358 13.62 -7.33 -3.13
C TRP A 358 12.16 -6.85 -3.09
N TRP A 359 11.21 -7.61 -3.66
CA TRP A 359 9.75 -7.35 -3.72
C TRP A 359 9.33 -5.88 -3.53
N ASP A 360 9.02 -5.45 -2.31
CA ASP A 360 8.49 -4.11 -2.04
C ASP A 360 9.52 -3.00 -2.25
N ALA A 361 10.78 -3.26 -1.90
CA ALA A 361 11.89 -2.34 -2.19
C ALA A 361 12.16 -2.24 -3.69
N GLU A 362 11.98 -3.33 -4.44
CA GLU A 362 12.00 -3.29 -5.91
C GLU A 362 10.89 -2.37 -6.44
N ALA A 363 9.66 -2.48 -5.93
CA ALA A 363 8.56 -1.60 -6.31
C ALA A 363 8.83 -0.11 -6.00
N ALA A 364 9.45 0.17 -4.85
CA ALA A 364 9.86 1.52 -4.47
C ALA A 364 10.91 2.11 -5.44
N VAL A 365 11.93 1.33 -5.81
CA VAL A 365 12.98 1.77 -6.74
C VAL A 365 12.42 1.92 -8.15
N VAL A 366 11.62 0.97 -8.62
CA VAL A 366 10.96 1.03 -9.93
C VAL A 366 10.07 2.26 -10.04
N MET A 367 9.34 2.60 -8.96
CA MET A 367 8.56 3.84 -8.90
C MET A 367 9.46 5.08 -8.98
N ALA A 368 10.52 5.14 -8.17
CA ALA A 368 11.40 6.30 -8.13
C ALA A 368 12.08 6.55 -9.48
N GLU A 369 12.59 5.50 -10.12
CA GLU A 369 13.22 5.57 -11.42
C GLU A 369 12.25 6.04 -12.50
N ALA A 370 11.03 5.50 -12.54
CA ALA A 370 10.02 5.92 -13.51
C ALA A 370 9.54 7.36 -13.28
N VAL A 371 9.45 7.83 -12.03
CA VAL A 371 9.16 9.24 -11.70
C VAL A 371 10.32 10.14 -12.11
N ALA A 372 11.57 9.68 -11.95
CA ALA A 372 12.78 10.37 -12.40
C ALA A 372 13.00 10.29 -13.93
N GLY A 373 12.13 9.62 -14.68
CA GLY A 373 12.22 9.51 -16.14
C GLY A 373 13.22 8.48 -16.65
N VAL A 374 13.69 7.58 -15.80
CA VAL A 374 14.51 6.43 -16.21
C VAL A 374 13.66 5.48 -17.06
N GLY A 375 14.11 5.24 -18.29
CA GLY A 375 13.40 4.44 -19.28
C GLY A 375 13.70 2.94 -19.20
N ALA A 376 13.95 2.32 -20.35
CA ALA A 376 14.13 0.87 -20.48
C ALA A 376 15.38 0.31 -19.77
N GLU A 377 16.32 1.16 -19.39
CA GLU A 377 17.51 0.76 -18.65
C GLU A 377 17.27 0.59 -17.16
N GLY A 378 16.09 0.97 -16.65
CA GLY A 378 15.69 0.91 -15.24
C GLY A 378 15.75 -0.49 -14.62
N VAL A 379 15.56 -0.56 -13.30
CA VAL A 379 15.44 -1.81 -12.54
C VAL A 379 14.37 -2.67 -13.17
N CYS A 380 13.19 -2.12 -13.51
CA CYS A 380 12.25 -2.83 -14.35
C CYS A 380 12.74 -2.84 -15.80
N ALA A 381 13.23 -3.99 -16.25
CA ALA A 381 13.83 -4.17 -17.56
C ALA A 381 12.84 -4.71 -18.62
N ASN A 382 11.66 -5.19 -18.20
CA ASN A 382 10.62 -5.63 -19.13
C ASN A 382 9.22 -5.20 -18.66
N TRP A 383 8.60 -4.30 -19.44
CA TRP A 383 7.24 -3.82 -19.20
C TRP A 383 6.26 -4.42 -20.20
N ALA A 384 5.23 -5.12 -19.72
CA ALA A 384 4.02 -5.39 -20.48
C ALA A 384 3.07 -4.20 -20.33
N ARG A 385 3.01 -3.35 -21.36
CA ARG A 385 2.33 -2.05 -21.28
C ARG A 385 0.86 -2.10 -21.67
N GLY A 386 0.07 -1.22 -21.07
CA GLY A 386 -1.32 -0.94 -21.44
C GLY A 386 -2.26 -2.14 -21.36
N ARG A 387 -1.98 -3.09 -20.45
CA ARG A 387 -2.78 -4.30 -20.28
C ARG A 387 -4.06 -3.97 -19.53
N ARG A 388 -5.16 -4.60 -19.93
CA ARG A 388 -6.43 -4.53 -19.21
C ARG A 388 -6.67 -5.89 -18.60
N THR A 389 -6.78 -5.92 -17.28
CA THR A 389 -6.78 -7.16 -16.50
C THR A 389 -7.96 -7.22 -15.54
N SER A 390 -8.37 -8.44 -15.23
CA SER A 390 -9.36 -8.76 -14.21
C SER A 390 -8.72 -9.56 -13.08
N VAL A 391 -9.31 -9.46 -11.89
CA VAL A 391 -8.94 -10.26 -10.71
C VAL A 391 -10.01 -11.32 -10.51
N SER A 392 -9.61 -12.59 -10.46
CA SER A 392 -10.51 -13.70 -10.20
C SER A 392 -11.05 -13.64 -8.77
N MET A 393 -12.36 -13.74 -8.68
CA MET A 393 -13.09 -13.81 -7.40
C MET A 393 -13.65 -15.21 -7.13
N VAL A 394 -13.29 -16.19 -7.97
CA VAL A 394 -13.86 -17.53 -7.92
C VAL A 394 -13.10 -18.40 -6.92
N TRP A 395 -13.81 -18.90 -5.93
CA TRP A 395 -13.27 -19.78 -4.88
C TRP A 395 -13.41 -21.24 -5.29
N ARG A 396 -12.44 -22.13 -5.00
CA ARG A 396 -12.55 -23.55 -5.41
C ARG A 396 -13.66 -24.35 -4.74
N SER A 397 -14.26 -23.90 -3.64
CA SER A 397 -15.54 -24.51 -3.20
C SER A 397 -16.64 -24.40 -4.27
N ALA A 398 -16.48 -23.48 -5.22
CA ALA A 398 -17.35 -23.29 -6.37
C ALA A 398 -16.73 -23.78 -7.69
N LEU A 399 -15.50 -24.34 -7.68
CA LEU A 399 -14.82 -24.80 -8.88
C LEU A 399 -14.85 -26.33 -9.01
N GLY A 400 -15.09 -26.83 -10.23
CA GLY A 400 -14.94 -28.24 -10.59
C GLY A 400 -13.46 -28.66 -10.78
N ASP A 401 -13.22 -29.97 -10.88
CA ASP A 401 -11.88 -30.49 -11.19
C ASP A 401 -11.38 -29.94 -12.55
N GLY A 402 -10.23 -29.27 -12.55
CA GLY A 402 -9.60 -28.72 -13.76
C GLY A 402 -10.02 -27.29 -14.14
N GLU A 403 -10.88 -26.63 -13.38
CA GLU A 403 -11.21 -25.23 -13.63
C GLU A 403 -10.07 -24.27 -13.27
N LEU A 404 -9.90 -23.22 -14.08
CA LEU A 404 -8.76 -22.29 -14.08
C LEU A 404 -9.09 -20.99 -13.33
N ASN A 405 -8.05 -20.23 -12.96
CA ASN A 405 -8.11 -18.92 -12.29
C ASN A 405 -8.72 -18.98 -10.88
N PRO A 406 -8.04 -19.62 -9.91
CA PRO A 406 -8.46 -19.56 -8.53
C PRO A 406 -8.49 -18.12 -8.00
N TYR A 407 -9.06 -17.97 -6.81
CA TYR A 407 -9.19 -16.70 -6.11
C TYR A 407 -7.88 -15.88 -6.12
N GLY A 408 -7.97 -14.61 -6.49
CA GLY A 408 -6.83 -13.70 -6.53
C GLY A 408 -5.91 -13.86 -7.74
N SER A 409 -6.26 -14.68 -8.74
CA SER A 409 -5.52 -14.71 -10.02
C SER A 409 -5.79 -13.47 -10.86
N VAL A 410 -4.74 -12.92 -11.48
CA VAL A 410 -4.84 -11.79 -12.43
C VAL A 410 -4.62 -12.28 -13.84
N TYR A 411 -5.53 -11.94 -14.75
CA TYR A 411 -5.50 -12.38 -16.15
C TYR A 411 -5.93 -11.26 -17.10
N ASP A 412 -5.53 -11.37 -18.37
CA ASP A 412 -5.94 -10.43 -19.42
C ASP A 412 -7.44 -10.54 -19.67
N ASP A 413 -8.12 -9.40 -19.63
CA ASP A 413 -9.55 -9.28 -19.87
C ASP A 413 -9.84 -7.93 -20.58
N PRO A 414 -9.97 -7.94 -21.92
CA PRO A 414 -10.25 -6.72 -22.70
C PRO A 414 -11.56 -6.01 -22.34
N GLN A 415 -12.47 -6.68 -21.63
CA GLN A 415 -13.75 -6.12 -21.19
C GLN A 415 -13.72 -5.67 -19.72
N ALA A 416 -12.61 -5.86 -19.02
CA ALA A 416 -12.52 -5.56 -17.60
C ALA A 416 -12.84 -4.09 -17.30
N ASP A 417 -13.57 -3.90 -16.20
CA ASP A 417 -13.77 -2.61 -15.57
C ASP A 417 -12.51 -2.22 -14.79
N ALA A 418 -11.46 -1.85 -15.51
CA ALA A 418 -10.12 -1.54 -15.00
C ALA A 418 -9.44 -0.45 -15.86
N PRO A 419 -8.37 0.20 -15.41
CA PRO A 419 -7.58 1.11 -16.24
C PRO A 419 -6.66 0.30 -17.16
N ALA A 420 -5.93 0.98 -18.03
CA ALA A 420 -4.76 0.38 -18.66
C ALA A 420 -3.63 0.33 -17.62
N VAL A 421 -2.97 -0.82 -17.49
CA VAL A 421 -1.95 -1.09 -16.47
C VAL A 421 -0.65 -1.50 -17.15
N ASP A 422 0.47 -0.93 -16.72
CA ASP A 422 1.79 -1.42 -17.10
C ASP A 422 2.30 -2.40 -16.05
N TYR A 423 2.59 -3.63 -16.46
CA TYR A 423 3.15 -4.67 -15.58
C TYR A 423 4.65 -4.80 -15.80
N CYS A 424 5.44 -4.67 -14.74
CA CYS A 424 6.83 -5.11 -14.76
C CYS A 424 6.87 -6.63 -14.65
N LEU A 425 7.51 -7.30 -15.61
CA LEU A 425 7.57 -8.76 -15.68
C LEU A 425 8.98 -9.33 -15.44
N TYR A 426 10.00 -8.49 -15.50
CA TYR A 426 11.40 -8.86 -15.27
C TYR A 426 12.20 -7.65 -14.79
N SER A 427 13.00 -7.84 -13.75
CA SER A 427 13.85 -6.80 -13.18
C SER A 427 15.34 -7.15 -13.24
N ASN A 428 16.18 -6.13 -13.28
CA ASN A 428 17.63 -6.24 -13.32
C ASN A 428 18.22 -6.15 -11.91
N LEU A 429 18.73 -7.27 -11.39
CA LEU A 429 19.27 -7.37 -10.04
C LEU A 429 20.53 -6.50 -9.85
N ASP A 430 21.45 -6.47 -10.82
CA ASP A 430 22.69 -5.68 -10.71
C ASP A 430 22.37 -4.18 -10.60
N ARG A 431 21.39 -3.72 -11.38
CA ARG A 431 20.91 -2.34 -11.29
C ARG A 431 20.24 -2.06 -9.96
N MET A 432 19.49 -3.01 -9.41
CA MET A 432 18.82 -2.85 -8.11
C MET A 432 19.83 -2.54 -7.00
N TRP A 433 20.95 -3.27 -6.95
CA TRP A 433 22.04 -2.99 -6.00
C TRP A 433 22.60 -1.57 -6.17
N GLY A 434 22.81 -1.12 -7.41
CA GLY A 434 23.33 0.21 -7.71
C GLY A 434 22.33 1.34 -7.46
N ALA A 435 21.03 1.11 -7.62
CA ALA A 435 19.99 2.11 -7.48
C ALA A 435 19.53 2.30 -6.02
N TYR A 436 19.49 1.23 -5.23
CA TYR A 436 18.97 1.25 -3.86
C TYR A 436 19.96 1.86 -2.85
N TRP A 437 21.18 1.33 -2.79
CA TRP A 437 22.12 1.62 -1.70
C TRP A 437 22.63 3.06 -1.63
N PRO A 438 22.91 3.76 -2.75
CA PRO A 438 23.31 5.16 -2.68
C PRO A 438 22.25 6.06 -2.02
N VAL A 439 20.97 5.78 -2.25
CA VAL A 439 19.85 6.53 -1.63
C VAL A 439 19.79 6.24 -0.13
N VAL A 440 19.86 4.97 0.27
CA VAL A 440 19.80 4.58 1.68
C VAL A 440 21.02 5.08 2.47
N ASN A 441 22.18 5.19 1.83
CA ASN A 441 23.40 5.71 2.46
C ASN A 441 23.48 7.25 2.49
N SER A 442 22.58 7.97 1.81
CA SER A 442 22.66 9.43 1.74
C SER A 442 22.47 10.10 3.10
N PRO A 443 23.35 11.04 3.52
CA PRO A 443 23.22 11.77 4.77
C PRO A 443 22.28 12.99 4.66
N GLU A 444 22.00 13.47 3.44
CA GLU A 444 21.46 14.81 3.16
C GLU A 444 20.08 15.08 3.79
N ARG A 445 19.30 14.05 4.10
CA ARG A 445 17.99 14.19 4.76
C ARG A 445 17.98 13.89 6.26
N MET A 446 19.07 13.37 6.82
CA MET A 446 19.17 13.13 8.28
C MET A 446 19.45 14.43 9.05
N LEU A 447 20.08 15.41 8.40
CA LEU A 447 20.54 16.65 9.04
C LEU A 447 19.44 17.71 9.19
N GLU A 448 18.40 17.69 8.35
CA GLU A 448 17.26 18.63 8.46
C GLU A 448 16.43 18.37 9.74
N ALA A 449 16.33 17.11 10.18
CA ALA A 449 15.63 16.72 11.40
C ALA A 449 16.39 17.09 12.70
N ALA A 450 17.66 17.49 12.60
CA ALA A 450 18.50 17.82 13.75
C ALA A 450 18.49 19.31 14.13
N SER A 451 17.67 20.15 13.50
CA SER A 451 17.52 21.55 13.94
C SER A 451 16.58 21.60 15.15
N PRO A 452 17.06 21.97 16.36
CA PRO A 452 16.19 22.18 17.49
C PRO A 452 15.27 23.36 17.19
N VAL A 453 14.00 23.23 17.54
CA VAL A 453 13.07 24.35 17.68
C VAL A 453 13.71 25.41 18.58
N ALA A 454 14.34 26.41 17.98
CA ALA A 454 14.94 27.53 18.67
C ALA A 454 14.02 28.74 18.56
N ASN A 455 13.26 28.94 19.63
CA ASN A 455 12.76 30.21 20.17
C ASN A 455 12.07 31.18 19.20
N GLY A 456 10.74 31.00 19.08
CA GLY A 456 9.80 32.08 18.77
C GLY A 456 9.02 32.51 20.01
N GLN A 457 9.70 33.02 21.04
CA GLN A 457 9.07 33.85 22.06
C GLN A 457 9.45 35.30 21.77
N ALA A 458 8.55 36.03 21.12
CA ALA A 458 8.58 37.48 21.07
C ALA A 458 7.23 38.05 20.58
N ILE A 459 6.42 38.50 21.56
CA ILE A 459 5.58 39.73 21.60
C ILE A 459 4.33 39.75 20.66
N PHE A 460 3.10 40.10 21.08
CA PHE A 460 2.68 41.21 21.94
C PHE A 460 1.35 41.01 22.68
N GLU A 461 1.24 41.84 23.74
CA GLU A 461 0.04 42.44 24.34
C GLU A 461 -1.12 42.75 23.37
#